data_AF-A0A1R0GXT2-F1
#
_entry.id   AF-A0A1R0GXT2-F1
#
_cell.length_a   1.000
_cell.length_b   1.000
_cell.length_c   1.000
_cell.angle_alpha   90.00
_cell.angle_beta   90.00
_cell.angle_gamma   90.00
#
_symmetry.space_group_name_H-M   'P 1'
#
loop_
_entity.id
_entity.type
_entity.pdbx_description
1 polymer ?
#
loop_
_entity_poly.entity_id
_entity_poly.type
_entity_poly.pdbx_seq_one_letter_code
_entity_poly.pdbx_strand_id
1 'polypeptide(L)'
;MPLKDENFNLYIPNYNGFKALILMILHSHPVSMIPMNLPDFLFKLKRGLLPKYFIYSILAAGYNHLSDVSEKKIQNSDNHYAQAAVQLCNQDYPISDVYTLWSTLFIFVYFLRTGCLSEVSYFIWRSKL
;
A
#
# COMPACT_ATOMS: atom_id res chain seq x y z
N MET A 1 -9.73 -0.13 16.94
CA MET A 1 -9.75 1.32 16.62
C MET A 1 -9.09 1.50 15.27
N PRO A 2 -9.76 2.09 14.26
CA PRO A 2 -9.10 2.44 13.01
C PRO A 2 -8.08 3.56 13.25
N LEU A 3 -6.92 3.46 12.61
CA LEU A 3 -5.87 4.48 12.69
C LEU A 3 -6.22 5.53 11.61
N LYS A 4 -6.80 6.66 12.00
CA LYS A 4 -6.87 7.82 11.10
C LYS A 4 -5.48 8.44 11.02
N ASP A 5 -4.92 8.57 9.82
CA ASP A 5 -3.71 9.38 9.66
C ASP A 5 -4.09 10.85 9.54
N GLU A 6 -3.57 11.66 10.46
CA GLU A 6 -3.91 13.08 10.61
C GLU A 6 -3.48 13.93 9.39
N ASN A 7 -2.52 13.44 8.59
CA ASN A 7 -1.99 14.18 7.43
C ASN A 7 -2.81 14.02 6.15
N PHE A 8 -3.39 12.84 5.91
CA PHE A 8 -4.10 12.53 4.66
C PHE A 8 -5.58 12.26 4.85
N ASN A 9 -6.07 12.22 6.10
CA ASN A 9 -7.45 11.89 6.47
C ASN A 9 -7.92 10.54 5.88
N LEU A 10 -6.96 9.62 5.68
CA LEU A 10 -7.20 8.31 5.10
C LEU A 10 -7.62 7.31 6.17
N TYR A 11 -8.54 6.42 5.80
CA TYR A 11 -9.00 5.32 6.64
C TYR A 11 -8.01 4.16 6.56
N ILE A 12 -7.34 3.86 7.66
CA ILE A 12 -6.52 2.63 7.75
C ILE A 12 -7.37 1.57 8.47
N PRO A 13 -7.63 0.42 7.83
CA PRO A 13 -8.32 -0.70 8.46
C PRO A 13 -7.65 -1.11 9.76
N ASN A 14 -8.45 -1.60 10.72
CA ASN A 14 -7.89 -2.19 11.93
C ASN A 14 -7.05 -3.44 11.62
N TYR A 15 -6.28 -3.94 12.58
CA TYR A 15 -5.41 -5.11 12.39
C TYR A 15 -6.10 -6.31 11.73
N ASN A 16 -7.34 -6.63 12.11
CA ASN A 16 -8.08 -7.76 11.56
C ASN A 16 -8.49 -7.51 10.10
N GLY A 17 -8.96 -6.29 9.79
CA GLY A 17 -9.29 -5.89 8.42
C GLY A 17 -8.06 -5.89 7.52
N PHE A 18 -6.94 -5.34 8.01
CA PHE A 18 -5.69 -5.31 7.26
C PHE A 18 -5.11 -6.72 7.07
N LYS A 19 -5.18 -7.58 8.09
CA LYS A 19 -4.78 -8.99 7.99
C LYS A 19 -5.61 -9.72 6.92
N ALA A 20 -6.93 -9.51 6.89
CA ALA A 20 -7.80 -10.11 5.88
C ALA A 20 -7.42 -9.63 4.46
N LEU A 21 -7.18 -8.33 4.29
CA LEU A 21 -6.71 -7.75 3.03
C LEU A 21 -5.39 -8.37 2.56
N ILE A 22 -4.42 -8.52 3.46
CA ILE A 22 -3.12 -9.14 3.16
C ILE A 22 -3.28 -10.60 2.72
N LEU A 23 -4.14 -11.37 3.39
CA LEU A 23 -4.44 -12.75 3.00
C LEU A 23 -5.12 -12.82 1.63
N MET A 24 -6.00 -11.85 1.31
CA MET A 24 -6.63 -11.76 -0.01
C MET A 24 -5.61 -11.42 -1.10
N ILE A 25 -4.71 -10.46 -0.87
CA ILE A 25 -3.64 -10.12 -1.82
C ILE A 25 -2.69 -11.31 -1.99
N LEU A 26 -2.34 -12.02 -0.93
CA LEU A 26 -1.52 -13.23 -1.00
C LEU A 26 -2.17 -14.31 -1.88
N HIS A 27 -3.49 -14.43 -1.83
CA HIS A 27 -4.24 -15.36 -2.66
C HIS A 27 -4.38 -14.88 -4.12
N SER A 28 -4.62 -13.59 -4.35
CA SER A 28 -4.86 -13.05 -5.71
C SER A 28 -3.58 -12.74 -6.48
N HIS A 29 -2.54 -12.31 -5.79
CA HIS A 29 -1.25 -11.89 -6.35
C HIS A 29 -0.09 -12.50 -5.54
N PRO A 30 0.08 -13.83 -5.55
CA PRO A 30 1.10 -14.49 -4.75
C PRO A 30 2.51 -13.97 -5.08
N VAL A 31 2.77 -13.64 -6.36
CA VAL A 31 4.07 -13.16 -6.85
C VAL A 31 4.51 -11.85 -6.18
N SER A 32 3.60 -10.90 -5.95
CA SER A 32 3.94 -9.64 -5.28
C SER A 32 4.18 -9.80 -3.78
N MET A 33 3.81 -10.95 -3.22
CA MET A 33 3.92 -11.27 -1.80
C MET A 33 4.99 -12.33 -1.50
N ILE A 34 5.65 -12.91 -2.52
CA ILE A 34 6.73 -13.92 -2.38
C ILE A 34 7.81 -13.54 -1.36
N PRO A 35 8.35 -12.31 -1.35
CA PRO A 35 9.42 -11.97 -0.40
C PRO A 35 8.90 -11.74 1.04
N MET A 36 7.59 -11.88 1.28
CA MET A 36 6.96 -11.60 2.56
C MET A 36 7.02 -12.79 3.53
N ASN A 37 7.80 -12.62 4.60
CA ASN A 37 7.70 -13.47 5.77
C ASN A 37 6.42 -13.09 6.55
N LEU A 38 5.31 -13.77 6.27
CA LEU A 38 3.97 -13.44 6.78
C LEU A 38 3.93 -13.32 8.33
N PRO A 39 4.51 -14.24 9.13
CA PRO A 39 4.60 -14.07 10.57
C PRO A 39 5.27 -12.76 11.02
N ASP A 40 6.44 -12.45 10.47
CA ASP A 40 7.20 -11.23 10.82
C ASP A 40 6.45 -9.97 10.35
N PHE A 41 5.86 -10.02 9.17
CA PHE A 41 5.03 -8.95 8.64
C PHE A 41 3.83 -8.65 9.57
N LEU A 42 3.08 -9.67 9.97
CA LEU A 42 1.91 -9.51 10.85
C LEU A 42 2.31 -9.01 12.24
N PHE A 43 3.49 -9.40 12.72
CA PHE A 43 4.05 -8.89 13.97
C PHE A 43 4.39 -7.39 13.86
N LYS A 44 5.10 -7.00 12.80
CA LYS A 44 5.44 -5.59 12.52
C LYS A 44 4.19 -4.73 12.31
N LEU A 45 3.19 -5.25 11.61
CA LEU A 45 1.89 -4.62 11.42
C LEU A 45 1.19 -4.36 12.76
N LYS A 46 1.10 -5.39 13.62
CA LYS A 46 0.46 -5.26 14.94
C LYS A 46 1.14 -4.24 15.84
N ARG A 47 2.45 -4.07 15.69
CA ARG A 47 3.27 -3.12 16.46
C ARG A 47 3.40 -1.73 15.80
N GLY A 48 2.85 -1.52 14.61
CA GLY A 48 3.00 -0.25 13.89
C GLY A 48 4.42 0.05 13.42
N LEU A 49 5.24 -0.98 13.19
CA LEU A 49 6.65 -0.86 12.76
C LEU A 49 6.81 -0.79 11.24
N LEU A 50 5.70 -0.85 10.50
CA LEU A 50 5.72 -0.75 9.05
C LEU A 50 5.67 0.72 8.62
N PRO A 51 6.45 1.11 7.60
CA PRO A 51 6.38 2.47 7.09
C PRO A 51 5.00 2.81 6.53
N LYS A 52 4.53 4.05 6.77
CA LYS A 52 3.20 4.51 6.31
C LYS A 52 3.04 4.45 4.79
N TYR A 53 4.08 4.80 4.03
CA TYR A 53 4.06 4.76 2.56
C TYR A 53 3.82 3.33 2.03
N PHE A 54 4.35 2.33 2.75
CA PHE A 54 4.19 0.93 2.42
C PHE A 54 2.80 0.40 2.78
N ILE A 55 2.23 0.87 3.89
CA ILE A 55 0.84 0.59 4.23
C ILE A 55 -0.11 1.16 3.17
N TYR A 56 0.12 2.39 2.70
CA TYR A 56 -0.71 3.02 1.68
C TYR A 56 -0.60 2.37 0.31
N SER A 57 0.58 1.95 -0.12
CA SER A 57 0.74 1.23 -1.38
C SER A 57 -0.03 -0.10 -1.38
N ILE A 58 0.01 -0.85 -0.27
CA ILE A 58 -0.79 -2.07 -0.08
C ILE A 58 -2.29 -1.77 -0.13
N LEU A 59 -2.76 -0.70 0.52
CA LEU A 59 -4.17 -0.31 0.50
C LEU A 59 -4.64 0.11 -0.89
N ALA A 60 -3.81 0.82 -1.66
CA ALA A 60 -4.13 1.20 -3.04
C ALA A 60 -4.27 -0.04 -3.95
N ALA A 61 -3.36 -1.00 -3.81
CA ALA A 61 -3.39 -2.25 -4.57
C ALA A 61 -4.57 -3.15 -4.15
N GLY A 62 -4.83 -3.24 -2.84
CA GLY A 62 -5.84 -4.11 -2.23
C GLY A 62 -7.24 -3.52 -2.08
N TYR A 63 -7.47 -2.26 -2.47
CA TYR A 63 -8.72 -1.55 -2.20
C TYR A 63 -9.98 -2.30 -2.66
N ASN A 64 -9.90 -2.99 -3.80
CA ASN A 64 -11.04 -3.73 -4.34
C ASN A 64 -11.45 -4.96 -3.50
N HIS A 65 -10.52 -5.48 -2.70
CA HIS A 65 -10.72 -6.61 -1.80
C HIS A 65 -11.28 -6.22 -0.43
N LEU A 66 -11.34 -4.92 -0.10
CA LEU A 66 -12.10 -4.42 1.04
C LEU A 66 -13.58 -4.72 0.77
N SER A 67 -14.05 -5.81 1.36
CA SER A 67 -15.32 -6.48 1.02
C SER A 67 -16.53 -5.85 1.69
N ASP A 68 -16.37 -4.75 2.41
CA ASP A 68 -17.48 -4.10 3.08
C ASP A 68 -17.91 -2.81 2.36
N VAL A 69 -19.16 -2.82 1.90
CA VAL A 69 -19.90 -1.65 1.37
C VAL A 69 -19.94 -0.50 2.40
N SER A 70 -19.74 -0.83 3.68
CA SER A 70 -19.53 0.09 4.80
C SER A 70 -18.19 0.84 4.73
N GLU A 71 -17.08 0.15 4.44
CA GLU A 71 -15.74 0.75 4.40
C GLU A 71 -15.47 1.49 3.08
N LYS A 72 -16.06 1.04 1.96
CA LYS A 72 -16.03 1.75 0.66
C LYS A 72 -16.77 3.09 0.68
N LYS A 73 -17.72 3.28 1.61
CA LYS A 73 -18.45 4.55 1.79
C LYS A 73 -17.65 5.59 2.57
N ILE A 74 -16.55 5.21 3.22
CA ILE A 74 -15.67 6.13 3.96
C ILE A 74 -14.68 6.74 2.96
N GLN A 75 -15.21 7.59 2.07
CA GLN A 75 -14.61 8.76 1.40
C GLN A 75 -13.25 8.64 0.68
N ASN A 76 -12.60 7.48 0.65
CA ASN A 76 -11.24 7.34 0.10
C ASN A 76 -11.27 6.44 -1.13
N SER A 77 -10.97 6.99 -2.30
CA SER A 77 -10.70 6.17 -3.47
C SER A 77 -9.30 5.55 -3.37
N ASP A 78 -9.13 4.38 -3.99
CA ASP A 78 -7.83 3.73 -4.25
C ASP A 78 -6.76 4.72 -4.74
N ASN A 79 -7.16 5.71 -5.54
CA ASN A 79 -6.29 6.79 -6.02
C ASN A 79 -5.70 7.66 -4.89
N HIS A 80 -6.44 7.96 -3.83
CA HIS A 80 -5.92 8.77 -2.73
C HIS A 80 -4.85 8.02 -1.92
N TYR A 81 -5.02 6.70 -1.74
CA TYR A 81 -3.97 5.86 -1.15
C TYR A 81 -2.73 5.81 -2.03
N ALA A 82 -2.89 5.69 -3.36
CA ALA A 82 -1.77 5.70 -4.30
C ALA A 82 -1.00 7.03 -4.24
N GLN A 83 -1.71 8.16 -4.28
CA GLN A 83 -1.11 9.49 -4.20
C GLN A 83 -0.38 9.71 -2.87
N ALA A 84 -0.98 9.33 -1.74
CA ALA A 84 -0.32 9.43 -0.43
C ALA A 84 0.93 8.55 -0.34
N ALA A 85 0.88 7.33 -0.90
CA ALA A 85 2.04 6.44 -0.97
C ALA A 85 3.18 7.07 -1.79
N VAL A 86 2.87 7.61 -2.98
CA VAL A 86 3.86 8.25 -3.86
C VAL A 86 4.46 9.50 -3.20
N GLN A 87 3.63 10.36 -2.59
CA GLN A 87 4.10 11.55 -1.90
C GLN A 87 5.06 11.22 -0.76
N LEU A 88 4.72 10.22 0.07
CA LEU A 88 5.59 9.80 1.18
C LEU A 88 6.85 9.07 0.69
N CYS A 89 6.78 8.24 -0.35
CA CYS A 89 7.97 7.61 -0.93
C CYS A 89 8.96 8.63 -1.48
N ASN A 90 8.46 9.72 -2.07
CA ASN A 90 9.30 10.78 -2.64
C ASN A 90 10.04 11.60 -1.59
N GLN A 91 9.58 11.59 -0.35
CA GLN A 91 9.97 12.58 0.65
C GLN A 91 11.29 12.33 1.35
N ASP A 92 11.87 11.12 1.44
CA ASP A 92 13.26 10.92 1.93
C ASP A 92 13.69 9.43 2.10
N TYR A 93 13.01 8.46 1.49
CA TYR A 93 13.37 7.05 1.72
C TYR A 93 14.46 6.57 0.78
N PRO A 94 15.53 5.92 1.30
CA PRO A 94 16.58 5.38 0.46
C PRO A 94 15.98 4.32 -0.47
N ILE A 95 16.39 4.37 -1.74
CA ILE A 95 15.98 3.42 -2.79
C ILE A 95 16.36 1.98 -2.39
N SER A 96 17.35 1.81 -1.51
CA SER A 96 17.81 0.52 -0.98
C SER A 96 16.93 -0.10 0.11
N ASP A 97 15.92 0.61 0.62
CA ASP A 97 14.98 0.01 1.59
C ASP A 97 14.03 -0.97 0.88
N VAL A 98 13.91 -2.17 1.46
CA VAL A 98 13.06 -3.25 0.97
C VAL A 98 11.61 -2.80 0.87
N TYR A 99 11.15 -1.99 1.83
CA TYR A 99 9.79 -1.47 1.82
C TYR A 99 9.55 -0.47 0.69
N THR A 100 10.56 0.31 0.29
CA THR A 100 10.48 1.21 -0.87
C THR A 100 10.29 0.41 -2.16
N LEU A 101 11.11 -0.63 -2.37
CA LEU A 101 10.98 -1.51 -3.54
C LEU A 101 9.62 -2.19 -3.61
N TRP A 102 9.12 -2.71 -2.48
CA TRP A 102 7.80 -3.32 -2.46
C TRP A 102 6.67 -2.32 -2.63
N SER A 103 6.82 -1.11 -2.10
CA SER A 103 5.83 -0.05 -2.31
C SER A 103 5.70 0.28 -3.79
N THR A 104 6.83 0.36 -4.51
CA THR A 104 6.84 0.51 -5.97
C THR A 104 6.12 -0.64 -6.66
N LEU A 105 6.33 -1.89 -6.21
CA LEU A 105 5.64 -3.05 -6.76
C LEU A 105 4.12 -2.99 -6.54
N PHE A 106 3.65 -2.62 -5.35
CA PHE A 106 2.22 -2.49 -5.07
C PHE A 106 1.57 -1.32 -5.84
N ILE A 107 2.28 -0.21 -5.95
CA ILE A 107 1.87 0.93 -6.80
C ILE A 107 1.77 0.48 -8.27
N PHE A 108 2.72 -0.31 -8.75
CA PHE A 108 2.67 -0.88 -10.10
C PHE A 108 1.47 -1.82 -10.29
N VAL A 109 1.16 -2.67 -9.31
CA VAL A 109 -0.06 -3.53 -9.34
C VAL A 109 -1.33 -2.67 -9.39
N TYR A 110 -1.38 -1.57 -8.64
CA TYR A 110 -2.47 -0.59 -8.73
C TYR A 110 -2.58 0.00 -10.14
N PHE A 111 -1.47 0.39 -10.77
CA PHE A 111 -1.49 0.98 -12.10
C PHE A 111 -1.83 0.00 -13.21
N LEU A 112 -1.34 -1.24 -13.15
CA LEU A 112 -1.76 -2.30 -14.07
C LEU A 112 -3.28 -2.51 -14.04
N ARG A 113 -3.88 -2.34 -12.86
CA ARG A 113 -5.32 -2.45 -12.67
C ARG A 113 -6.10 -1.24 -13.21
N THR A 114 -5.61 -0.02 -13.00
CA THR A 114 -6.33 1.21 -13.37
C THR A 114 -6.03 1.70 -14.79
N GLY A 115 -4.98 1.17 -15.44
CA GLY A 115 -4.55 1.59 -16.78
C GLY A 115 -3.89 2.98 -16.84
N CYS A 116 -3.70 3.64 -15.69
CA CYS A 116 -3.15 4.99 -15.61
C CYS A 116 -1.61 4.96 -15.53
N LEU A 117 -0.92 4.75 -16.66
CA LEU A 117 0.55 4.60 -16.69
C LEU A 117 1.33 5.93 -16.55
N SER A 118 0.67 7.09 -16.53
CA SER A 118 1.34 8.40 -16.57
C SER A 118 2.18 8.68 -15.31
N GLU A 119 1.76 8.20 -14.14
CA GLU A 119 2.46 8.48 -12.87
C GLU A 119 3.64 7.53 -12.56
N VAL A 120 3.70 6.34 -13.19
CA VAL A 120 4.82 5.38 -13.02
C VAL A 120 6.13 5.94 -13.56
N SER A 121 6.03 6.78 -14.61
CA SER A 121 7.19 7.40 -15.25
C SER A 121 8.04 8.25 -14.28
N TYR A 122 7.42 8.84 -13.25
CA TYR A 122 8.12 9.60 -12.22
C TYR A 122 9.01 8.73 -11.31
N PHE A 123 8.60 7.49 -11.04
CA PHE A 123 9.37 6.56 -10.19
C PHE A 123 10.61 6.00 -10.91
N ILE A 124 10.48 5.72 -12.20
CA ILE A 124 11.58 5.20 -13.04
C ILE A 124 12.62 6.30 -13.35
N TRP A 125 12.24 7.58 -13.33
CA TRP A 125 13.16 8.67 -13.65
C TRP A 125 14.16 8.96 -12.52
N ARG A 126 13.77 8.79 -11.24
CA ARG A 126 14.68 9.03 -10.10
C ARG A 126 15.76 7.95 -9.94
N SER A 127 15.62 6.78 -10.56
CA SER A 127 16.63 5.72 -10.56
C SER A 127 17.73 5.89 -11.62
N LYS A 128 17.74 7.01 -12.36
CA LYS A 128 18.74 7.34 -13.39
C LYS A 128 19.72 8.46 -12.98
N LEU A 129 19.73 8.86 -11.71
CA LEU A 129 20.70 9.83 -11.16
C LEU A 129 21.57 9.18 -10.09
#